data_AF-A0A2G9TJQ5-F1
#
_entry.id   AF-A0A2G9TJQ5-F1
#
_cell.length_a   1.000
_cell.length_b   1.000
_cell.length_c   1.000
_cell.angle_alpha   90.00
_cell.angle_beta   90.00
_cell.angle_gamma   90.00
#
_symmetry.space_group_name_H-M   'P 1'
#
loop_
_entity.id
_entity.type
_entity.pdbx_description
1 polymer ?
#
loop_
_entity_poly.entity_id
_entity_poly.type
_entity_poly.pdbx_seq_one_letter_code
_entity_poly.pdbx_strand_id
1 'polypeptide(L)' 'QQLQLMNSINTMVKNGQFTSQLANVIFTLCAQLKTSGINLEQTHRNELNKVFVSLRQACCRDNGQLGTPC' A
#
# COMPACT_ATOMS: atom_id res chain seq x y z
N GLN A 1 0.70 -14.08 7.02
CA GLN A 1 -0.05 -13.82 5.77
C GLN A 1 -0.23 -12.32 5.50
N GLN A 2 -0.69 -11.52 6.47
CA GLN A 2 -0.85 -10.06 6.34
C GLN A 2 0.44 -9.31 5.95
N LEU A 3 1.57 -9.66 6.57
CA LEU A 3 2.90 -9.09 6.25
C LEU A 3 3.32 -9.31 4.80
N GLN A 4 3.00 -10.47 4.22
CA GLN A 4 3.30 -10.77 2.82
C GLN A 4 2.45 -9.92 1.87
N LEU A 5 1.17 -9.69 2.19
CA LEU A 5 0.30 -8.80 1.41
C LEU A 5 0.84 -7.36 1.40
N MET A 6 1.22 -6.83 2.55
CA MET A 6 1.79 -5.48 2.66
C MET A 6 3.10 -5.34 1.87
N ASN A 7 4.00 -6.32 1.98
CA ASN A 7 5.25 -6.33 1.22
C ASN A 7 4.99 -6.44 -0.29
N SER A 8 4.05 -7.27 -0.73
CA SER A 8 3.67 -7.37 -2.15
C SER A 8 3.14 -6.04 -2.69
N ILE A 9 2.27 -5.34 -1.94
CA ILE A 9 1.77 -4.01 -2.34
C ILE A 9 2.94 -3.03 -2.47
N ASN A 10 3.81 -2.96 -1.46
CA ASN A 10 4.98 -2.08 -1.48
C ASN A 10 5.89 -2.34 -2.68
N THR A 11 6.20 -3.60 -2.96
CA THR A 11 7.05 -3.99 -4.09
C THR A 11 6.39 -3.62 -5.42
N MET A 12 5.11 -3.98 -5.62
CA MET A 12 4.39 -3.66 -6.85
C MET A 12 4.30 -2.15 -7.08
N VAL A 13 3.99 -1.37 -6.05
CA VAL A 13 3.88 0.09 -6.14
C VAL A 13 5.23 0.73 -6.45
N LYS A 14 6.31 0.28 -5.81
CA LYS A 14 7.68 0.77 -6.07
C LYS A 14 8.16 0.41 -7.48
N ASN A 15 7.78 -0.76 -7.98
CA ASN A 15 8.09 -1.20 -9.34
C ASN A 15 7.16 -0.57 -10.40
N GLY A 16 6.21 0.30 -10.02
CA GLY A 16 5.26 0.91 -10.95
C GLY A 16 4.26 -0.08 -11.57
N GLN A 17 4.03 -1.22 -10.93
CA GLN A 17 3.15 -2.29 -11.42
C GLN A 17 1.68 -2.02 -11.06
N PHE A 18 1.09 -0.99 -11.67
CA PHE A 18 -0.31 -0.61 -11.48
C PHE A 18 -1.27 -1.48 -12.31
N THR A 19 -1.31 -2.76 -11.99
CA THR A 19 -2.15 -3.75 -12.69
C THR A 19 -3.42 -4.06 -11.91
N SER A 20 -4.38 -4.76 -12.54
CA SER A 20 -5.55 -5.32 -11.86
C SER A 20 -5.19 -6.23 -10.67
N GLN A 21 -4.02 -6.87 -10.72
CA GLN A 21 -3.51 -7.69 -9.63
C GLN A 21 -3.16 -6.84 -8.40
N LEU A 22 -2.52 -5.68 -8.59
CA LEU A 22 -2.27 -4.74 -7.48
C LEU A 22 -3.59 -4.30 -6.83
N ALA A 23 -4.60 -3.98 -7.64
CA ALA A 23 -5.93 -3.61 -7.13
C ALA A 23 -6.57 -4.73 -6.29
N ASN A 24 -6.49 -5.99 -6.76
CA ASN A 24 -6.98 -7.16 -6.00
C ASN A 24 -6.27 -7.33 -4.65
N VAL A 25 -4.95 -7.13 -4.62
CA VAL A 25 -4.16 -7.26 -3.39
C VAL A 25 -4.47 -6.11 -2.41
N ILE A 26 -4.64 -4.88 -2.90
CA ILE A 26 -5.09 -3.73 -2.08
C ILE A 26 -6.49 -3.99 -1.53
N PHE A 27 -7.41 -4.48 -2.35
CA PHE A 27 -8.78 -4.78 -1.92
C PHE A 27 -8.81 -5.85 -0.82
N THR A 28 -7.98 -6.88 -0.96
CA THR A 28 -7.80 -7.91 0.07
C THR A 28 -7.27 -7.33 1.38
N LEU A 29 -6.28 -6.43 1.31
CA LEU A 29 -5.76 -5.74 2.49
C LEU A 29 -6.85 -4.87 3.15
N CYS A 30 -7.65 -4.14 2.38
CA CYS A 30 -8.76 -3.34 2.89
C CYS A 30 -9.83 -4.19 3.59
N ALA A 31 -10.17 -5.35 3.05
CA ALA A 31 -11.08 -6.28 3.71
C ALA A 31 -10.52 -6.74 5.07
N GLN A 32 -9.23 -7.08 5.13
CA GLN A 32 -8.57 -7.46 6.39
C GLN A 32 -8.49 -6.31 7.39
N LEU A 33 -8.26 -5.08 6.93
CA LEU A 33 -8.30 -3.89 7.79
C LEU A 33 -9.70 -3.63 8.35
N LYS A 34 -10.76 -3.89 7.57
CA LYS A 34 -12.14 -3.73 8.04
C LYS A 34 -12.48 -4.73 9.15
N THR A 35 -11.96 -5.95 9.06
CA THR A 35 -12.21 -7.01 10.07
C THR A 35 -11.26 -6.94 11.26
N SER A 36 -10.01 -6.54 11.07
CA SER A 36 -8.94 -6.67 12.09
C SER A 36 -7.98 -5.48 12.13
N GLY A 37 -8.41 -4.31 11.69
CA GLY A 37 -7.57 -3.11 11.55
C GLY A 37 -6.86 -2.69 12.83
N ILE A 38 -7.53 -2.75 13.98
CA ILE A 38 -6.93 -2.40 15.28
C ILE A 38 -5.77 -3.33 15.63
N ASN A 39 -5.96 -4.65 15.47
CA ASN A 39 -4.91 -5.64 15.73
C ASN A 39 -3.74 -5.45 14.76
N LEU A 40 -4.05 -5.25 13.48
CA LEU A 40 -3.08 -4.99 12.42
C LEU A 40 -2.25 -3.73 12.67
N GLU A 41 -2.88 -2.65 13.15
CA GLU A 41 -2.18 -1.42 13.51
C GLU A 41 -1.28 -1.64 14.73
N GLN A 42 -1.72 -2.37 15.75
CA GLN A 42 -0.91 -2.65 16.94
C GLN A 42 0.28 -3.56 16.66
N THR A 43 0.12 -4.55 15.78
CA THR A 43 1.14 -5.58 15.51
C THR A 43 2.06 -5.23 14.33
N HIS A 44 1.56 -4.50 13.33
CA HIS A 44 2.24 -4.26 12.06
C HIS A 44 2.22 -2.78 11.63
N ARG A 45 2.13 -1.85 12.59
CA ARG A 45 2.06 -0.39 12.36
C ARG A 45 3.02 0.11 11.29
N ASN A 46 4.29 -0.28 11.39
CA ASN A 46 5.34 0.21 10.50
C ASN A 46 5.16 -0.25 9.05
N GLU A 47 4.75 -1.51 8.86
CA GLU A 47 4.53 -2.06 7.52
C GLU A 47 3.27 -1.49 6.87
N LEU A 48 2.21 -1.28 7.67
CA LEU A 48 1.02 -0.55 7.23
C LEU A 48 1.37 0.87 6.79
N ASN A 49 2.13 1.58 7.61
CA ASN A 49 2.57 2.94 7.26
C ASN A 49 3.35 2.97 5.95
N LYS A 50 4.27 2.02 5.73
CA LYS A 50 5.00 1.91 4.46
C LYS A 50 4.07 1.70 3.27
N VAL A 51 3.05 0.85 3.40
CA VAL A 51 2.04 0.62 2.35
C VAL A 51 1.28 1.91 2.03
N PHE A 52 0.73 2.58 3.05
CA PHE A 52 -0.04 3.81 2.84
C PHE A 52 0.82 4.93 2.25
N VAL A 53 2.06 5.10 2.72
CA VAL A 53 3.00 6.08 2.17
C VAL A 53 3.33 5.77 0.72
N SER A 54 3.65 4.52 0.39
CA SER A 54 3.97 4.12 -0.99
C SER A 54 2.78 4.35 -1.92
N LEU A 55 1.56 3.95 -1.50
CA LEU A 55 0.33 4.19 -2.26
C LEU A 55 0.06 5.69 -2.44
N ARG A 56 0.26 6.51 -1.40
CA ARG A 56 0.11 7.96 -1.48
C ARG A 56 1.09 8.57 -2.47
N GLN A 57 2.37 8.19 -2.39
CA GLN A 57 3.40 8.68 -3.31
C GLN A 57 3.11 8.29 -4.77
N ALA A 58 2.60 7.08 -4.99
CA ALA A 58 2.17 6.64 -6.31
C ALA A 58 0.95 7.41 -6.83
N CYS A 59 -0.04 7.66 -5.98
CA CYS A 59 -1.23 8.44 -6.34
C CYS A 59 -0.88 9.91 -6.64
N CYS A 60 0.02 10.51 -5.84
CA CYS A 60 0.50 11.87 -6.05
C CYS A 60 1.43 12.01 -7.27
N ARG A 61 1.89 10.92 -7.86
CA ARG A 61 2.75 10.94 -9.06
C ARG A 61 2.00 11.23 -10.35
N ASP A 62 0.68 11.06 -10.40
CA ASP A 62 -0.08 11.12 -11.65
C ASP A 62 -0.46 12.56 -12.09
N ASN A 63 -0.25 13.57 -11.24
CA ASN A 63 -0.51 14.99 -11.58
C ASN A 63 0.69 15.76 -12.15
N GLY A 64 1.67 15.05 -12.73
CA GLY A 64 2.69 15.65 -13.58
C GLY A 64 3.98 16.06 -12.87
N GLN A 65 5.10 15.55 -13.40
CA GLN A 65 6.50 15.86 -13.09
C GLN A 65 7.05 15.38 -11.73
N LEU A 66 7.95 14.38 -11.82
CA LEU A 66 9.02 14.15 -10.87
C LEU A 66 9.78 15.47 -10.64
N GLY A 67 9.73 16.02 -9.43
CA GLY A 67 10.59 17.15 -9.09
C GLY A 67 10.26 17.91 -7.80
N THR A 68 9.02 17.89 -7.33
CA THR A 68 8.65 18.71 -6.17
C THR A 68 8.24 17.84 -4.98
N PRO A 69 8.90 17.98 -3.82
CA PRO A 69 8.45 17.31 -2.60
C PRO A 69 7.12 17.92 -2.14
N CYS A 70 6.30 17.10 -1.49
CA CYS A 70 5.10 17.56 -0.78
C CYS A 70 5.44 18.43 0.42
#